data_AF-A0A168KNX3-F1
#
_entry.id   AF-A0A168KNX3-F1
#
_cell.length_a   1.000
_cell.length_b   1.000
_cell.length_c   1.000
_cell.angle_alpha   90.00
_cell.angle_beta   90.00
_cell.angle_gamma   90.00
#
_symmetry.space_group_name_H-M   'P 1'
#
loop_
_entity.id
_entity.type
_entity.pdbx_description
1 polymer ?
#
loop_
_entity_poly.entity_id
_entity_poly.type
_entity_poly.pdbx_seq_one_letter_code
_entity_poly.pdbx_strand_id
1 'polypeptide(L)'
;MNKKISLILSLILLVMWLGGCSGISKAEKKEMVEAATIAGEKYIKQYYNSEFILKDEQFLDPAINSTIYLHGYIKGHEDEPISVAYDYSKKEVRTVIGPDWFIDSRNP
;
A
#
# COMPACT_ATOMS: atom_id res chain seq x y z
N MET A 1 24.60 34.40 26.98
CA MET A 1 24.72 33.09 26.31
C MET A 1 26.15 32.95 25.77
N ASN A 2 26.91 31.94 26.19
CA ASN A 2 28.31 31.79 25.75
C ASN A 2 28.35 31.49 24.24
N LYS A 3 29.20 32.20 23.48
CA LYS A 3 29.33 32.04 22.01
C LYS A 3 29.54 30.57 21.59
N LYS A 4 30.24 29.79 22.43
CA LYS A 4 30.44 28.34 22.25
C LYS A 4 29.15 27.52 22.43
N ILE A 5 28.33 27.85 23.43
CA ILE A 5 27.04 27.20 23.70
C ILE A 5 26.03 27.54 22.58
N SER A 6 26.05 28.78 22.09
CA SER A 6 25.22 29.23 20.96
C SER A 6 25.53 28.47 19.67
N LEU A 7 26.82 28.20 19.40
CA LEU A 7 27.27 27.44 18.23
C LEU A 7 26.85 25.98 18.29
N ILE A 8 26.97 25.34 19.46
CA ILE A 8 26.57 23.94 19.67
C ILE A 8 25.05 23.77 19.49
N LEU A 9 24.24 24.68 20.05
CA LEU A 9 22.79 24.67 19.87
C LEU A 9 22.37 24.85 18.41
N SER A 10 23.04 25.76 17.68
CA SER A 10 22.80 25.96 16.26
C SER A 10 23.13 24.72 15.43
N LEU A 11 24.17 23.96 15.81
CA LEU A 11 24.58 22.76 15.10
C LEU A 11 23.58 21.61 15.31
N ILE A 12 23.06 21.47 16.54
CA ILE A 12 22.04 20.46 16.87
C ILE A 12 20.72 20.72 16.12
N LEU A 13 20.30 21.99 16.04
CA LEU A 13 19.12 22.41 15.26
C LEU A 13 19.26 22.13 13.74
N LEU A 14 20.48 22.29 13.20
CA LEU A 14 20.76 22.00 11.79
C LEU A 14 20.69 20.49 11.48
N VAL A 15 21.18 19.64 12.39
CA VAL A 15 21.11 18.17 12.24
C VAL A 15 19.66 17.68 12.33
N MET A 16 18.82 18.29 13.17
CA MET A 16 17.38 17.97 13.23
C MET A 16 16.63 18.38 11.96
N TRP A 17 17.02 19.45 11.29
CA TRP A 17 16.45 19.85 9.99
C TRP A 17 16.83 18.91 8.84
N LEU A 18 18.01 18.28 8.89
CA LEU A 18 18.47 17.34 7.87
C LEU A 18 17.89 15.92 8.03
N GLY A 19 17.37 15.58 9.21
CA GLY A 19 16.77 14.26 9.49
C GLY A 19 15.28 14.13 9.12
N GLY A 20 14.63 15.20 8.67
CA GLY A 20 13.18 15.27 8.48
C GLY A 20 12.72 15.04 7.05
N CYS A 21 12.94 13.84 6.49
CA CYS A 21 12.22 13.39 5.29
C CYS A 21 12.23 11.84 5.20
N SER A 22 11.83 11.16 6.26
CA SER A 22 11.60 9.71 6.27
C SER A 22 10.20 9.36 5.72
N GLY A 23 9.85 9.90 4.56
CA GLY A 23 8.61 9.59 3.85
C GLY A 23 8.90 8.75 2.62
N ILE A 24 8.06 7.75 2.36
CA ILE A 24 8.10 6.96 1.11
C ILE A 24 8.05 7.92 -0.07
N SER A 25 9.01 7.80 -0.99
CA SER A 25 9.07 8.69 -2.16
C SER A 25 7.92 8.39 -3.13
N LYS A 26 7.58 9.32 -4.02
CA LYS A 26 6.56 9.08 -5.05
C LYS A 26 6.92 7.91 -5.99
N ALA A 27 8.21 7.76 -6.30
CA ALA A 27 8.70 6.67 -7.16
C ALA A 27 8.57 5.32 -6.44
N GLU A 28 9.01 5.26 -5.19
CA GLU A 28 8.88 4.06 -4.35
C GLU A 28 7.41 3.68 -4.13
N LYS A 29 6.54 4.67 -3.89
CA LYS A 29 5.09 4.44 -3.81
C LYS A 29 4.57 3.77 -5.09
N LYS A 30 4.97 4.26 -6.27
CA LYS A 30 4.54 3.69 -7.55
C LYS A 30 5.01 2.24 -7.72
N GLU A 31 6.27 1.96 -7.41
CA GLU A 31 6.82 0.59 -7.46
C GLU A 31 6.08 -0.36 -6.51
N MET A 32 5.73 0.12 -5.31
CA MET A 32 4.95 -0.67 -4.36
C MET A 32 3.53 -0.96 -4.86
N VAL A 33 2.86 0.01 -5.49
CA VAL A 33 1.54 -0.21 -6.11
C VAL A 33 1.62 -1.22 -7.23
N GLU A 34 2.62 -1.12 -8.10
CA GLU A 34 2.80 -2.06 -9.21
C GLU A 34 3.01 -3.49 -8.70
N ALA A 35 3.90 -3.66 -7.71
CA ALA A 35 4.11 -4.96 -7.07
C ALA A 35 2.85 -5.51 -6.39
N ALA A 36 2.11 -4.66 -5.67
CA ALA A 36 0.85 -5.02 -5.03
C ALA A 36 -0.19 -5.45 -6.07
N THR A 37 -0.30 -4.71 -7.19
CA THR A 37 -1.24 -4.97 -8.28
C THR A 37 -0.98 -6.33 -8.91
N ILE A 38 0.28 -6.61 -9.28
CA ILE A 38 0.68 -7.92 -9.82
C ILE A 38 0.35 -9.05 -8.84
N ALA A 39 0.63 -8.86 -7.54
CA ALA A 39 0.33 -9.85 -6.51
C ALA A 39 -1.19 -10.06 -6.35
N GLY A 40 -1.98 -8.98 -6.36
CA GLY A 40 -3.43 -9.00 -6.29
C GLY A 40 -4.05 -9.72 -7.48
N GLU A 41 -3.69 -9.34 -8.71
CA GLU A 41 -4.14 -10.01 -9.94
C GLU A 41 -3.82 -11.50 -9.92
N LYS A 42 -2.59 -11.87 -9.54
CA LYS A 42 -2.19 -13.27 -9.43
C LYS A 42 -3.02 -14.03 -8.39
N TYR A 43 -3.25 -13.42 -7.22
CA TYR A 43 -4.05 -14.03 -6.16
C TYR A 43 -5.50 -14.24 -6.60
N ILE A 44 -6.11 -13.21 -7.20
CA ILE A 44 -7.48 -13.31 -7.73
C ILE A 44 -7.57 -14.38 -8.81
N LYS A 45 -6.60 -14.44 -9.73
CA LYS A 45 -6.59 -15.46 -10.78
C LYS A 45 -6.45 -16.87 -10.20
N GLN A 46 -5.59 -17.05 -9.20
CA GLN A 46 -5.35 -18.36 -8.60
C GLN A 46 -6.53 -18.86 -7.77
N TYR A 47 -7.09 -18.02 -6.91
CA TYR A 47 -8.09 -18.44 -5.92
C TYR A 47 -9.54 -18.22 -6.37
N TYR A 48 -9.79 -17.35 -7.36
CA TYR A 48 -11.14 -17.04 -7.83
C TYR A 48 -11.32 -17.27 -9.34
N ASN A 49 -10.27 -17.74 -10.04
CA ASN A 49 -10.25 -17.92 -11.50
C ASN A 49 -10.71 -16.68 -12.30
N SER A 50 -10.56 -15.49 -11.72
CA SER A 50 -11.12 -14.24 -12.25
C SER A 50 -10.03 -13.26 -12.66
N GLU A 51 -10.37 -12.25 -13.46
CA GLU A 51 -9.47 -11.18 -13.90
C GLU A 51 -9.82 -9.90 -13.14
N PHE A 52 -8.91 -9.45 -12.26
CA PHE A 52 -9.05 -8.21 -11.50
C PHE A 52 -8.53 -7.03 -12.30
N ILE A 53 -9.27 -5.92 -12.29
CA ILE A 53 -8.87 -4.67 -12.93
C ILE A 53 -8.80 -3.58 -11.85
N LEU A 54 -7.60 -3.07 -11.62
CA LEU A 54 -7.35 -1.97 -10.70
C LEU A 54 -8.00 -0.67 -11.20
N LYS A 55 -8.64 0.08 -10.30
CA LYS A 55 -9.12 1.44 -10.53
C LYS A 55 -8.31 2.47 -9.77
N ASP A 56 -8.08 2.24 -8.49
CA ASP A 56 -7.34 3.13 -7.61
C ASP A 56 -6.74 2.38 -6.43
N GLU A 57 -5.88 3.08 -5.69
CA GLU A 57 -5.18 2.54 -4.54
C GLU A 57 -5.24 3.46 -3.32
N GLN A 58 -5.26 2.85 -2.14
CA GLN A 58 -5.14 3.54 -0.85
C GLN A 58 -3.98 2.96 -0.05
N PHE A 59 -3.03 3.82 0.31
CA PHE A 59 -1.99 3.48 1.28
C PHE A 59 -2.51 3.75 2.68
N LEU A 60 -2.51 2.74 3.53
CA LEU A 60 -2.62 2.98 4.96
C LEU A 60 -1.28 3.46 5.51
N ASP A 61 -1.35 4.38 6.47
CA ASP A 61 -0.16 4.88 7.14
C ASP A 61 0.61 3.71 7.79
N PRO A 62 1.94 3.61 7.58
CA PRO A 62 2.76 2.56 8.18
C PRO A 62 2.61 2.46 9.71
N ALA A 63 2.29 3.56 10.40
CA ALA A 63 2.06 3.59 11.84
C ALA A 63 0.79 2.84 12.28
N ILE A 64 -0.16 2.64 11.36
CA ILE A 64 -1.36 1.82 11.58
C ILE A 64 -1.09 0.40 11.10
N ASN A 65 -0.67 0.27 9.84
CA ASN A 65 -0.53 -1.00 9.15
C ASN A 65 0.22 -0.79 7.81
N SER A 66 1.20 -1.65 7.52
CA SER A 66 1.83 -1.76 6.21
C SER A 66 0.92 -2.35 5.11
N THR A 67 -0.22 -1.70 4.80
CA THR A 67 -1.18 -2.17 3.78
C THR A 67 -1.40 -1.17 2.67
N ILE A 68 -1.46 -1.70 1.44
CA ILE A 68 -2.04 -1.05 0.27
C ILE A 68 -3.38 -1.74 0.00
N TYR A 69 -4.47 -0.98 -0.03
CA TYR A 69 -5.73 -1.42 -0.59
C TYR A 69 -5.74 -1.11 -2.08
N LEU A 70 -6.02 -2.14 -2.88
CA LEU A 70 -6.20 -2.04 -4.31
C LEU A 70 -7.69 -2.13 -4.57
N HIS A 71 -8.30 -1.03 -5.00
CA HIS A 71 -9.72 -0.96 -5.30
C HIS A 71 -9.94 -1.14 -6.79
N GLY A 72 -10.87 -1.99 -7.15
CA GLY A 72 -11.10 -2.35 -8.53
C GLY A 72 -12.37 -3.16 -8.70
N TYR A 73 -12.42 -3.94 -9.76
CA TYR A 73 -13.56 -4.78 -10.10
C TYR A 73 -13.08 -6.05 -10.81
N ILE A 74 -13.97 -7.03 -10.92
CA ILE A 74 -13.75 -8.21 -11.76
C ILE A 74 -14.27 -7.90 -13.16
N LYS A 75 -13.52 -8.27 -14.19
CA LYS A 75 -13.93 -8.10 -15.59
C LYS A 75 -15.30 -8.73 -15.85
N GLY A 76 -16.22 -7.95 -16.42
CA GLY A 76 -17.62 -8.33 -16.60
C GLY A 76 -18.55 -8.01 -15.43
N HIS A 77 -18.01 -7.42 -14.36
CA HIS A 77 -18.70 -6.99 -13.13
C HIS A 77 -18.22 -5.58 -12.73
N GLU A 78 -18.16 -4.65 -13.69
CA GLU A 78 -17.57 -3.31 -13.55
C GLU A 78 -18.25 -2.42 -12.49
N ASP A 79 -19.51 -2.71 -12.17
CA ASP A 79 -20.35 -2.02 -11.20
C ASP A 79 -20.25 -2.59 -9.78
N GLU A 80 -19.58 -3.73 -9.61
CA GLU A 80 -19.42 -4.43 -8.34
C GLU A 80 -17.99 -4.26 -7.80
N PRO A 81 -17.76 -3.31 -6.87
CA PRO A 81 -16.42 -3.02 -6.39
C PRO A 81 -15.88 -4.16 -5.54
N ILE A 82 -14.60 -4.46 -5.73
CA ILE A 82 -13.82 -5.34 -4.87
C ILE A 82 -12.57 -4.61 -4.37
N SER A 83 -12.02 -5.08 -3.26
CA SER A 83 -10.79 -4.56 -2.69
C SER A 83 -9.85 -5.69 -2.31
N VAL A 84 -8.58 -5.56 -2.70
CA VAL A 84 -7.52 -6.48 -2.31
C VAL A 84 -6.62 -5.77 -1.30
N ALA A 85 -6.48 -6.32 -0.09
CA ALA A 85 -5.58 -5.80 0.93
C ALA A 85 -4.23 -6.49 0.82
N TYR A 86 -3.20 -5.75 0.42
CA TYR A 86 -1.84 -6.23 0.24
C TYR A 86 -0.92 -5.71 1.35
N ASP A 87 -0.24 -6.63 2.03
CA ASP A 87 0.81 -6.33 3.00
C ASP A 87 2.14 -6.14 2.28
N TYR A 88 2.61 -4.89 2.18
CA TYR A 88 3.87 -4.62 1.48
C TYR A 88 5.11 -4.93 2.32
N SER A 89 4.98 -5.11 3.64
CA SER A 89 6.09 -5.54 4.50
C SER A 89 6.34 -7.03 4.37
N LYS A 90 5.27 -7.84 4.32
CA LYS A 90 5.35 -9.30 4.12
C LYS A 90 5.32 -9.73 2.65
N LYS A 91 4.94 -8.81 1.76
CA LYS A 91 4.76 -9.04 0.32
C LYS A 91 3.70 -10.09 0.00
N GLU A 92 2.56 -10.03 0.70
CA GLU A 92 1.47 -11.00 0.57
C GLU A 92 0.09 -10.34 0.54
N VAL A 93 -0.86 -10.96 -0.18
CA VAL A 93 -2.27 -10.60 -0.10
C VAL A 93 -2.84 -11.15 1.22
N ARG A 94 -3.36 -10.27 2.07
CA ARG A 94 -3.95 -10.64 3.36
C ARG A 94 -5.40 -11.05 3.24
N THR A 95 -6.19 -10.26 2.50
CA THR A 95 -7.61 -10.49 2.34
C THR A 95 -8.14 -9.87 1.06
N VAL A 96 -9.29 -10.37 0.63
CA VAL A 96 -10.08 -9.86 -0.50
C VAL A 96 -11.47 -9.57 0.04
N ILE A 97 -12.01 -8.41 -0.30
CA ILE A 97 -13.33 -7.93 0.12
C ILE A 97 -14.12 -7.66 -1.15
N GLY A 98 -15.37 -8.10 -1.19
CA GLY A 98 -16.23 -7.97 -2.36
C GLY A 98 -17.63 -8.51 -2.07
N PRO A 99 -18.51 -8.56 -3.09
CA PRO A 99 -19.84 -9.11 -2.97
C PRO A 99 -19.82 -10.62 -2.71
N ASP A 100 -20.88 -11.15 -2.08
CA ASP A 100 -20.97 -12.55 -1.66
C ASP A 100 -20.72 -13.53 -2.81
N TRP A 101 -21.32 -13.28 -3.99
CA TRP A 101 -21.13 -14.15 -5.16
C TRP A 101 -19.65 -14.33 -5.54
N PHE A 102 -18.84 -13.30 -5.34
CA PHE A 102 -17.41 -13.32 -5.64
C PHE A 102 -16.62 -14.00 -4.53
N ILE A 103 -16.87 -13.61 -3.27
CA ILE A 103 -16.17 -14.20 -2.13
C ILE A 103 -16.46 -15.70 -2.00
N ASP A 104 -17.71 -16.11 -2.23
CA ASP A 104 -18.16 -17.51 -2.18
C ASP A 104 -17.62 -18.34 -3.36
N SER A 105 -17.16 -17.70 -4.43
CA SER A 105 -16.54 -18.38 -5.58
C SER A 105 -15.09 -18.84 -5.35
N ARG A 106 -14.53 -18.55 -4.17
CA ARG A 106 -13.16 -18.91 -3.85
C ARG A 106 -12.95 -20.42 -3.95
N ASN A 107 -12.05 -20.83 -4.85
CA ASN A 107 -11.60 -22.19 -4.95
C ASN A 107 -10.79 -22.58 -3.70
N PRO A 108 -11.03 -23.77 -3.11
CA PRO A 108 -10.28 -24.28 -1.97
C PRO A 108 -8.80 -24.52 -2.29
#